data_AF-A0A4Q2LUF4-F1
#
_entry.id   AF-A0A4Q2LUF4-F1
#
_cell.length_a   1.000
_cell.length_b   1.000
_cell.length_c   1.000
_cell.angle_alpha   90.00
_cell.angle_beta   90.00
_cell.angle_gamma   90.00
#
_symmetry.space_group_name_H-M   'P 1'
#
loop_
_entity.id
_entity.type
_entity.pdbx_description
1 polymer ?
#
loop_
_entity_poly.entity_id
_entity_poly.type
_entity_poly.pdbx_seq_one_letter_code
_entity_poly.pdbx_strand_id
1 'polypeptide(L)' 'MSHLCRDKLVRSIQSVHSTMLAYANCLCEDFSEEDQEAFFKYGLELSMQLQELRKLHIRLYQVDPLNGYQSMK' A
#
# COMPACT_ATOMS: atom_id res chain seq x y z
N MET A 1 -21.14 -9.71 9.07
CA MET A 1 -20.64 -8.93 7.92
C MET A 1 -19.18 -8.43 8.05
N SER A 2 -18.41 -8.81 9.07
CA SER A 2 -17.19 -8.06 9.44
C SER A 2 -15.86 -8.61 8.91
N HIS A 3 -15.68 -9.93 8.75
CA HIS A 3 -14.36 -10.50 8.38
C HIS A 3 -14.03 -10.37 6.89
N LEU A 4 -14.98 -10.65 6.00
CA LEU A 4 -14.73 -10.58 4.55
C LEU A 4 -14.34 -9.17 4.08
N CYS A 5 -14.97 -8.14 4.64
CA CYS A 5 -14.65 -6.75 4.31
C CYS A 5 -13.26 -6.35 4.83
N ARG A 6 -12.96 -6.72 6.09
CA ARG A 6 -11.64 -6.52 6.69
C ARG A 6 -10.55 -7.19 5.86
N ASP A 7 -10.72 -8.46 5.53
CA ASP A 7 -9.72 -9.23 4.82
C ASP A 7 -9.50 -8.72 3.39
N LYS A 8 -10.58 -8.29 2.71
CA LYS A 8 -10.47 -7.61 1.41
C LYS A 8 -9.70 -6.28 1.53
N LEU A 9 -9.98 -5.48 2.55
CA LEU A 9 -9.28 -4.21 2.77
C LEU A 9 -7.78 -4.44 3.06
N VAL A 10 -7.45 -5.42 3.90
CA VAL A 10 -6.05 -5.81 4.16
C VAL A 10 -5.35 -6.24 2.87
N ARG A 11 -5.97 -7.10 2.06
CA ARG A 11 -5.39 -7.55 0.78
C ARG A 11 -5.17 -6.40 -0.19
N SER A 12 -6.11 -5.45 -0.29
CA SER A 12 -5.93 -4.26 -1.12
C SER A 12 -4.73 -3.42 -0.66
N ILE A 13 -4.60 -3.20 0.66
CA ILE A 13 -3.48 -2.45 1.26
C ILE A 13 -2.14 -3.14 0.96
N GLN A 14 -2.07 -4.46 1.17
CA GLN A 14 -0.87 -5.25 0.89
C GLN A 14 -0.50 -5.20 -0.60
N SER A 15 -1.48 -5.30 -1.50
CA SER A 15 -1.26 -5.21 -2.95
C SER A 15 -0.62 -3.87 -3.35
N VAL A 16 -1.19 -2.75 -2.90
CA VAL A 16 -0.63 -1.41 -3.20
C VAL A 16 0.77 -1.26 -2.63
N HIS A 17 1.00 -1.71 -1.40
CA HIS A 17 2.32 -1.68 -0.77
C HIS A 17 3.37 -2.49 -1.55
N SER A 18 3.02 -3.71 -1.97
CA SER A 18 3.92 -4.55 -2.79
C SER A 18 4.20 -3.94 -4.15
N THR A 19 3.21 -3.34 -4.82
CA THR A 19 3.40 -2.63 -6.08
C THR A 19 4.39 -1.47 -5.91
N MET A 20 4.25 -0.66 -4.85
CA MET A 20 5.19 0.42 -4.58
C MET A 20 6.62 -0.08 -4.36
N LEU A 21 6.80 -1.17 -3.60
CA LEU A 21 8.12 -1.78 -3.39
C LEU A 21 8.71 -2.32 -4.69
N ALA A 22 7.91 -2.97 -5.53
CA ALA A 22 8.35 -3.46 -6.84
C ALA A 22 8.82 -2.30 -7.73
N TYR A 23 8.02 -1.24 -7.83
CA TYR A 23 8.40 -0.02 -8.56
C TYR A 23 9.69 0.59 -8.02
N ALA A 24 9.83 0.72 -6.69
CA ALA A 24 11.03 1.29 -6.07
C ALA A 24 12.29 0.43 -6.28
N ASN A 25 12.15 -0.89 -6.37
CA ASN A 25 13.26 -1.79 -6.67
C ASN A 25 13.64 -1.77 -8.15
N CYS A 26 12.68 -1.53 -9.04
CA CYS A 26 12.95 -1.39 -10.46
C CYS A 26 13.81 -0.16 -10.74
N LEU A 27 13.64 0.96 -10.01
CA LEU A 27 14.40 2.23 -10.14
C LEU A 27 15.94 2.10 -10.13
N CYS A 28 16.50 0.93 -9.82
CA CYS A 28 17.93 0.66 -9.92
C CYS A 28 18.43 0.40 -11.35
N GLU A 29 17.55 0.37 -12.35
CA GLU A 29 17.90 0.21 -13.77
C GLU A 29 17.97 1.57 -14.50
N ASP A 30 18.74 1.67 -15.59
CA ASP A 30 18.90 2.90 -16.39
C ASP A 30 17.58 3.30 -17.08
N PHE A 31 16.75 4.10 -16.40
CA PHE A 31 15.49 4.59 -16.94
C PHE A 31 15.63 5.83 -17.82
N SER A 32 14.73 5.95 -18.78
CA SER A 32 14.50 7.22 -19.48
C SER A 32 13.86 8.27 -18.55
N GLU A 33 13.98 9.56 -18.89
CA GLU A 33 13.33 10.64 -18.13
C GLU A 33 11.80 10.46 -18.06
N GLU A 34 11.18 9.92 -19.12
CA GLU A 34 9.74 9.65 -19.18
C GLU A 34 9.31 8.57 -18.16
N ASP A 35 10.11 7.51 -18.02
CA ASP A 35 9.84 6.46 -17.05
C ASP A 35 10.00 6.97 -15.60
N GLN A 36 10.96 7.88 -15.37
CA GLN A 36 11.13 8.51 -14.06
C GLN A 36 9.94 9.42 -13.70
N GLU A 37 9.45 10.24 -14.64
CA GLU A 37 8.25 11.06 -14.41
C GLU A 37 7.01 10.20 -14.15
N ALA A 38 6.81 9.14 -14.95
CA ALA A 38 5.74 8.19 -14.73
C ALA A 38 5.85 7.52 -13.36
N PHE A 39 7.05 7.10 -12.96
CA PHE A 39 7.32 6.56 -11.64
C PHE A 39 6.93 7.55 -10.54
N PHE A 40 7.38 8.79 -10.61
CA PHE A 40 7.09 9.78 -9.57
C PHE A 40 5.58 10.06 -9.47
N LYS A 41 4.91 10.18 -10.62
CA LYS A 41 3.47 10.44 -10.67
C LYS A 41 2.66 9.28 -10.09
N TYR A 42 2.85 8.07 -10.62
CA TYR A 42 2.07 6.91 -10.19
C TYR A 42 2.49 6.40 -8.81
N GLY A 43 3.78 6.49 -8.48
CA GLY A 43 4.30 6.20 -7.15
C GLY A 43 3.70 7.11 -6.07
N LEU A 44 3.58 8.41 -6.36
CA LEU A 44 2.92 9.35 -5.44
C LEU A 44 1.43 9.01 -5.28
N GLU A 45 0.72 8.74 -6.38
CA GLU A 45 -0.70 8.38 -6.33
C GLU A 45 -0.94 7.10 -5.51
N LEU A 46 -0.14 6.06 -5.74
CA LEU A 46 -0.18 4.81 -4.97
C LEU A 46 0.13 5.04 -3.48
N SER A 47 1.10 5.91 -3.18
CA SER A 47 1.44 6.30 -1.80
C SER A 47 0.26 6.92 -1.07
N MET A 48 -0.46 7.83 -1.74
CA MET A 48 -1.65 8.47 -1.19
C MET A 48 -2.79 7.46 -1.00
N GLN A 49 -3.05 6.61 -1.99
CA GLN A 49 -4.08 5.56 -1.89
C GLN A 49 -3.78 4.60 -0.72
N LEU A 50 -2.51 4.19 -0.57
CA LEU A 50 -2.08 3.34 0.55
C LEU A 50 -2.35 4.02 1.90
N GLN A 51 -2.03 5.30 2.02
CA GLN A 51 -2.25 6.07 3.24
C GLN A 51 -3.74 6.14 3.61
N GLU A 52 -4.62 6.44 2.65
CA GLU A 52 -6.06 6.55 2.90
C GLU A 52 -6.70 5.20 3.26
N LEU A 53 -6.30 4.12 2.57
CA LEU A 53 -6.77 2.78 2.90
C LEU A 53 -6.30 2.34 4.30
N ARG A 54 -5.05 2.65 4.68
CA ARG A 54 -4.54 2.39 6.04
C ARG A 54 -5.31 3.17 7.10
N LYS A 55 -5.56 4.47 6.89
CA LYS A 55 -6.37 5.29 7.81
C LYS A 55 -7.77 4.70 7.99
N LEU A 56 -8.41 4.28 6.90
CA LEU A 56 -9.72 3.64 6.94
C LEU A 56 -9.67 2.33 7.74
N HIS A 57 -8.67 1.47 7.49
CA HIS A 57 -8.52 0.21 8.20
C HIS A 57 -8.31 0.43 9.71
N ILE A 58 -7.42 1.35 10.09
CA ILE A 58 -7.16 1.69 11.50
C ILE A 58 -8.44 2.24 12.15
N ARG A 59 -9.16 3.15 11.48
CA ARG A 59 -10.41 3.70 12.02
C ARG A 59 -11.47 2.62 12.26
N LEU A 60 -11.60 1.64 11.36
CA LEU A 60 -12.62 0.59 11.44
C LEU A 60 -12.26 -0.56 12.38
N TYR A 61 -10.96 -0.90 12.46
CA TYR A 61 -10.51 -2.14 13.10
C TYR A 61 -9.47 -1.93 14.21
N GLN A 62 -9.04 -0.68 14.45
CA GLN A 62 -8.08 -0.29 15.49
C GLN A 62 -6.71 -0.98 15.38
N VAL A 63 -6.37 -1.49 14.19
CA VAL A 63 -5.13 -2.20 13.91
C VAL A 63 -4.52 -1.65 12.62
N ASP A 64 -3.21 -1.40 12.65
CA ASP A 64 -2.45 -1.07 11.45
C ASP A 64 -2.13 -2.34 10.65
N PRO A 65 -2.65 -2.48 9.42
CA PRO A 65 -2.50 -3.70 8.63
C PRO A 65 -1.06 -3.94 8.14
N LEU A 66 -0.15 -2.97 8.28
CA LEU A 66 1.27 -3.12 7.90
C LEU A 66 2.21 -3.41 9.08
N ASN A 67 1.79 -3.22 10.33
CA ASN A 67 2.65 -3.43 11.50
C ASN A 67 2.79 -4.89 11.94
N GLY A 68 2.35 -5.83 11.11
CA GLY A 68 2.17 -7.23 11.50
C GLY A 68 1.02 -7.38 12.48
N TYR A 69 0.32 -8.51 12.44
CA TYR A 69 -0.79 -8.79 13.34
C TYR A 69 -0.23 -8.90 14.78
N GLN A 70 -0.28 -7.84 15.57
CA GLN A 70 -0.14 -7.97 17.02
C GLN A 70 -1.40 -8.68 17.50
N SER A 71 -1.32 -10.01 17.63
CA SER A 71 -2.30 -10.79 18.37
C SER A 71 -2.35 -10.21 19.78
N MET A 72 -3.30 -9.31 20.04
CA MET A 72 -3.67 -8.96 21.39
C MET A 72 -4.13 -10.26 22.06
N LYS A 73 -3.38 -10.67 23.09
CA LYS A 73 -3.82 -11.70 24.03
C LYS A 73 -5.12 -11.26 24.69
#